data_AF-G7NAW4-F1
#
_entry.id   AF-G7NAW4-F1
#
_cell.length_a   1.000
_cell.length_b   1.000
_cell.length_c   1.000
_cell.angle_alpha   90.00
_cell.angle_beta   90.00
_cell.angle_gamma   90.00
#
_symmetry.space_group_name_H-M   'P 1'
#
loop_
_entity.id
_entity.type
_entity.pdbx_description
1 polymer ?
#
loop_
_entity_poly.entity_id
_entity_poly.type
_entity_poly.pdbx_seq_one_letter_code
_entity_poly.pdbx_strand_id
1 'polypeptide(L)'
;RSASHYPVYQKQHLFNSNPHWDSGAFRRLSHLVRETHLNFSRFAHQFLDPGTYTFQDNGQPESLAMVLVKEEGVACGPGLSPVQPSSPYQLGRQGVLRHRLPNLGPDWAVITGVLLAAGLATVLLTGLGLLLSPSLPHACPMQAWKPRWRSLGQPQVPAEYVILRD
;
A
#
# COMPACT_ATOMS: atom_id res chain seq x y z
N ARG A 1 16.42 -13.06 25.41
CA ARG A 1 16.79 -14.01 24.32
C ARG A 1 16.62 -13.44 22.91
N SER A 2 16.06 -12.24 22.74
CA SER A 2 15.76 -11.65 21.42
C SER A 2 16.97 -11.44 20.50
N ALA A 3 18.18 -11.32 21.05
CA ALA A 3 19.46 -11.19 20.32
C ALA A 3 20.22 -12.52 20.12
N SER A 4 19.54 -13.67 20.22
CA SER A 4 20.17 -14.97 19.95
C SER A 4 20.45 -15.15 18.46
N HIS A 5 21.55 -15.85 18.16
CA HIS A 5 22.02 -16.13 16.80
C HIS A 5 21.41 -17.43 16.28
N TYR A 6 20.64 -17.33 15.20
CA TYR A 6 20.03 -18.46 14.49
C TYR A 6 19.56 -18.00 13.10
N PRO A 7 19.52 -18.92 12.12
CA PRO A 7 19.12 -18.57 10.76
C PRO A 7 17.61 -18.28 10.67
N VAL A 8 17.28 -17.17 10.01
CA VAL A 8 15.91 -16.75 9.70
C VAL A 8 15.76 -16.61 8.19
N TYR A 9 14.86 -17.40 7.61
CA TYR A 9 14.61 -17.36 6.17
C TYR A 9 14.01 -16.03 5.71
N GLN A 10 14.61 -15.44 4.68
CA GLN A 10 14.19 -14.17 4.10
C GLN A 10 13.29 -14.38 2.90
N LYS A 11 11.98 -14.57 3.11
CA LYS A 11 11.03 -14.93 2.03
C LYS A 11 11.04 -13.95 0.85
N GLN A 12 11.18 -12.64 1.11
CA GLN A 12 11.14 -11.59 0.09
C GLN A 12 12.52 -11.27 -0.52
N HIS A 13 13.55 -12.07 -0.24
CA HIS A 13 14.89 -11.81 -0.75
C HIS A 13 15.00 -12.08 -2.25
N LEU A 14 15.66 -11.17 -2.98
CA LEU A 14 15.78 -11.26 -4.45
C LEU A 14 16.62 -12.42 -4.95
N PHE A 15 17.47 -12.98 -4.11
CA PHE A 15 18.24 -14.17 -4.47
C PHE A 15 17.46 -15.46 -4.34
N ASN A 16 16.27 -15.47 -3.72
CA ASN A 16 15.49 -16.69 -3.64
C ASN A 16 14.90 -17.08 -4.99
N SER A 17 14.91 -18.37 -5.30
CA SER A 17 14.26 -18.93 -6.49
C SER A 17 13.00 -19.72 -6.19
N ASN A 18 12.76 -20.08 -4.92
CA ASN A 18 11.67 -20.97 -4.50
C ASN A 18 10.60 -20.21 -3.70
N PRO A 19 9.61 -19.56 -4.37
CA PRO A 19 8.64 -18.68 -3.71
C PRO A 19 7.64 -19.40 -2.78
N HIS A 20 7.42 -20.69 -3.03
CA HIS A 20 6.46 -21.53 -2.31
C HIS A 20 7.11 -22.46 -1.30
N TRP A 21 8.41 -22.33 -1.06
CA TRP A 21 9.12 -23.17 -0.11
C TRP A 21 8.61 -22.97 1.34
N ASP A 22 8.42 -24.07 2.06
CA ASP A 22 7.98 -24.05 3.45
C ASP A 22 9.16 -23.88 4.42
N SER A 23 9.23 -22.71 5.04
CA SER A 23 10.21 -22.39 6.07
C SER A 23 9.78 -22.82 7.49
N GLY A 24 8.80 -23.71 7.61
CA GLY A 24 8.22 -24.18 8.87
C GLY A 24 9.24 -24.70 9.88
N ALA A 25 10.29 -25.38 9.42
CA ALA A 25 11.38 -25.84 10.29
C ALA A 25 12.13 -24.66 10.96
N PHE A 26 12.39 -23.59 10.22
CA PHE A 26 13.06 -22.38 10.72
C PHE A 26 12.12 -21.52 11.59
N ARG A 27 10.82 -21.51 11.28
CA ARG A 27 9.80 -20.89 12.16
C ARG A 27 9.65 -21.65 13.48
N ARG A 28 9.73 -22.98 13.45
CA ARG A 28 9.75 -23.80 14.66
C ARG A 28 11.02 -23.54 15.46
N LEU A 29 12.18 -23.43 14.80
CA LEU A 29 13.44 -23.05 15.43
C LEU A 29 13.31 -21.72 16.18
N SER A 30 12.78 -20.68 15.53
CA SER A 30 12.62 -19.36 16.17
C SER A 30 11.69 -19.42 17.38
N HIS A 31 10.58 -20.17 17.29
CA HIS A 31 9.69 -20.41 18.41
C HIS A 31 10.39 -21.13 19.57
N LEU A 32 11.16 -22.19 19.29
CA LEU A 32 11.90 -22.92 20.31
C LEU A 32 12.94 -22.02 21.01
N VAL A 33 13.68 -21.20 20.27
CA VAL A 33 14.66 -20.27 20.85
C VAL A 33 14.00 -19.22 21.75
N ARG A 34 12.87 -18.67 21.32
CA ARG A 34 12.20 -17.54 21.99
C ARG A 34 11.33 -17.96 23.17
N GLU A 35 10.51 -18.99 22.98
CA GLU A 35 9.42 -19.35 23.89
C GLU A 35 9.78 -20.49 24.85
N THR A 36 10.86 -21.23 24.59
CA THR A 36 11.26 -22.36 25.44
C THR A 36 12.62 -22.11 26.10
N HIS A 37 12.87 -22.79 27.22
CA HIS A 37 14.16 -22.76 27.93
C HIS A 37 15.18 -23.78 27.40
N LEU A 38 14.92 -24.38 26.23
CA LEU A 38 15.84 -25.32 25.63
C LEU A 38 17.16 -24.62 25.26
N ASN A 39 18.27 -25.31 25.53
CA ASN A 39 19.62 -24.87 25.20
C ASN A 39 20.20 -25.84 24.17
N PHE A 40 20.21 -25.44 22.90
CA PHE A 40 20.80 -26.20 21.80
C PHE A 40 21.78 -25.31 21.04
N SER A 41 22.86 -25.91 20.55
CA SER A 41 23.92 -25.23 19.82
C SER A 41 23.94 -25.55 18.33
N ARG A 42 23.11 -26.49 17.88
CA ARG A 42 23.10 -27.00 16.50
C ARG A 42 21.68 -27.11 15.98
N PHE A 43 21.53 -26.79 14.71
CA PHE A 43 20.32 -26.97 13.94
C PHE A 43 20.72 -27.54 12.58
N ALA A 44 20.01 -28.57 12.13
CA ALA A 44 20.24 -29.19 10.85
C ALA A 44 18.93 -29.22 10.06
N HIS A 45 19.03 -28.93 8.77
CA HIS A 45 17.92 -28.98 7.84
C HIS A 45 18.40 -29.52 6.50
N GLN A 46 17.63 -30.42 5.90
CA GLN A 46 17.91 -30.95 4.58
C GLN A 46 17.09 -30.19 3.54
N PHE A 47 17.75 -29.73 2.49
CA PHE A 47 17.11 -29.12 1.34
C PHE A 47 16.95 -30.19 0.26
N LEU A 48 15.75 -30.31 -0.29
CA LEU A 48 15.42 -31.31 -1.31
C LEU A 48 15.30 -30.66 -2.68
N ASP A 49 14.61 -29.52 -2.75
CA ASP A 49 14.37 -28.84 -4.03
C ASP A 49 15.59 -27.99 -4.44
N PRO A 50 16.04 -28.10 -5.71
CA PRO A 50 17.05 -27.22 -6.27
C PRO A 50 16.68 -25.74 -6.15
N GLY A 51 17.69 -24.89 -6.09
CA GLY A 51 17.51 -23.44 -6.06
C GLY A 51 18.29 -22.74 -4.96
N THR A 52 17.96 -21.47 -4.76
CA THR A 52 18.67 -20.59 -3.83
C THR A 52 17.76 -20.20 -2.66
N TYR A 53 18.31 -20.33 -1.45
CA TYR A 53 17.64 -20.02 -0.19
C TYR A 53 18.46 -19.00 0.60
N THR A 54 17.88 -17.85 0.92
CA THR A 54 18.55 -16.78 1.65
C THR A 54 18.11 -16.73 3.10
N PHE A 55 19.08 -16.69 4.01
CA PHE A 55 18.89 -16.59 5.44
C PHE A 55 19.65 -15.36 5.96
N GLN A 56 19.08 -14.73 6.98
CA GLN A 56 19.79 -13.75 7.79
C GLN A 56 19.99 -14.33 9.20
N ASP A 57 20.98 -13.83 9.92
CA ASP A 57 21.08 -14.09 11.35
C ASP A 57 20.05 -13.23 12.13
N ASN A 58 19.42 -13.82 13.15
CA ASN A 58 18.47 -13.09 14.00
C ASN A 58 19.15 -12.04 14.89
N GLY A 59 20.34 -12.31 15.42
CA GLY A 59 21.09 -11.38 16.26
C GLY A 59 21.80 -10.30 15.45
N GLN A 60 22.12 -10.60 14.20
CA GLN A 60 22.86 -9.74 13.28
C GLN A 60 22.24 -9.74 11.87
N PRO A 61 21.24 -8.89 11.59
CA PRO A 61 20.48 -8.92 10.34
C PRO A 61 21.31 -8.69 9.07
N GLU A 62 22.44 -7.99 9.18
CA GLU A 62 23.40 -7.77 8.09
C GLU A 62 24.21 -9.02 7.72
N SER A 63 24.25 -10.02 8.60
CA SER A 63 24.89 -11.30 8.36
C SER A 63 23.98 -12.21 7.56
N LEU A 64 24.30 -12.40 6.28
CA LEU A 64 23.52 -13.19 5.34
C LEU A 64 24.24 -14.49 4.97
N ALA A 65 23.48 -15.58 4.94
CA ALA A 65 23.90 -16.87 4.41
C ALA A 65 22.98 -17.28 3.26
N MET A 66 23.57 -17.77 2.17
CA MET A 66 22.84 -18.30 1.02
C MET A 66 23.18 -19.77 0.86
N VAL A 67 22.14 -20.59 0.72
CA VAL A 67 22.27 -22.01 0.40
C VAL A 67 21.87 -22.18 -1.05
N LEU A 68 22.80 -22.67 -1.86
CA LEU A 68 22.56 -23.01 -3.25
C LEU A 68 22.50 -24.54 -3.38
N VAL A 69 21.32 -25.04 -3.75
CA VAL A 69 21.09 -26.46 -4.03
C VAL A 69 21.12 -26.64 -5.54
N LYS A 70 22.02 -27.50 -6.00
CA LYS A 70 22.14 -27.84 -7.41
C LYS A 70 21.15 -28.94 -7.78
N GLU A 71 20.81 -28.99 -9.06
CA GLU A 71 20.08 -30.11 -9.65
C GLU A 71 20.81 -31.43 -9.40
N GLU A 72 20.06 -32.52 -9.41
CA GLU A 72 20.63 -33.85 -9.26
C GLU A 72 21.68 -34.13 -10.35
N GLY A 73 22.81 -34.72 -9.95
CA GLY A 73 23.93 -35.01 -10.86
C GLY A 73 24.80 -33.80 -11.22
N VAL A 74 24.45 -32.58 -10.79
CA VAL A 74 25.25 -31.37 -11.03
C VAL A 74 26.21 -31.11 -9.86
N ALA A 75 27.51 -31.12 -10.15
CA ALA A 75 28.53 -30.79 -9.16
C ALA A 75 28.52 -29.30 -8.78
N CYS A 76 28.84 -28.99 -7.53
CA CYS A 76 29.04 -27.62 -7.02
C CYS A 76 30.36 -26.99 -7.50
N GLY A 77 30.61 -27.03 -8.82
CA GLY A 77 31.77 -26.44 -9.50
C GLY A 77 33.12 -27.12 -9.17
N PRO A 78 34.00 -27.33 -10.16
CA PRO A 78 35.27 -28.01 -9.92
C PRO A 78 36.19 -27.18 -9.02
N GLY A 79 36.74 -27.80 -7.98
CA GLY A 79 37.73 -27.19 -7.09
C GLY A 79 37.21 -26.12 -6.12
N LEU A 80 35.88 -25.96 -5.99
CA LEU A 80 35.27 -25.03 -5.04
C LEU A 80 34.98 -25.75 -3.71
N SER A 81 35.35 -25.10 -2.60
CA SER A 81 34.87 -25.47 -1.26
C SER A 81 33.33 -25.37 -1.20
N PRO A 82 32.62 -26.26 -0.48
CA PRO A 82 31.17 -26.16 -0.27
C PRO A 82 30.73 -24.84 0.37
N VAL A 83 31.60 -24.24 1.20
CA VAL A 83 31.38 -22.93 1.82
C VAL A 83 32.25 -21.90 1.11
N GLN A 84 31.60 -20.86 0.60
CA GLN A 84 32.22 -19.76 -0.13
C GLN A 84 31.80 -18.41 0.46
N PRO A 85 32.61 -17.36 0.31
CA PRO A 85 32.21 -16.03 0.74
C PRO A 85 31.06 -15.51 -0.13
N SER A 86 30.14 -14.75 0.45
CA SER A 86 28.95 -14.18 -0.19
C SER A 86 29.23 -12.97 -1.10
N SER A 87 30.45 -12.87 -1.65
CA SER A 87 30.82 -11.74 -2.49
C SER A 87 30.03 -11.78 -3.82
N PRO A 88 29.70 -10.61 -4.42
CA PRO A 88 28.97 -10.56 -5.68
C PRO A 88 29.61 -11.40 -6.79
N TYR A 89 30.95 -11.46 -6.81
CA TYR A 89 31.71 -12.28 -7.74
C TYR A 89 31.45 -13.78 -7.55
N GLN A 90 31.49 -14.28 -6.31
CA GLN A 90 31.27 -15.70 -6.03
C GLN A 90 29.81 -16.10 -6.30
N LEU A 91 28.85 -15.26 -5.92
CA LEU A 91 27.44 -15.47 -6.21
C LEU A 91 27.19 -15.56 -7.72
N GLY A 92 27.74 -14.61 -8.49
CA GLY A 92 27.65 -14.63 -9.95
C GLY A 92 28.30 -15.87 -10.56
N ARG A 93 29.50 -16.25 -10.10
CA ARG A 93 30.22 -17.45 -10.56
C ARG A 93 29.43 -18.74 -10.28
N GLN A 94 28.64 -18.78 -9.21
CA GLN A 94 27.80 -19.93 -8.87
C GLN A 94 26.43 -19.95 -9.59
N GLY A 95 26.12 -18.90 -10.36
CA GLY A 95 24.85 -18.75 -11.08
C GLY A 95 23.72 -18.18 -10.22
N VAL A 96 24.03 -17.58 -9.07
CA VAL A 96 23.03 -16.90 -8.23
C VAL A 96 22.73 -15.54 -8.84
N LEU A 97 21.53 -15.41 -9.40
CA LEU A 97 21.05 -14.19 -10.04
C LEU A 97 20.01 -13.49 -9.15
N ARG A 98 19.97 -12.16 -9.23
CA ARG A 98 18.89 -11.38 -8.61
C ARG A 98 17.63 -11.53 -9.44
N HIS A 99 16.56 -12.03 -8.82
CA HIS A 99 15.25 -11.99 -9.41
C HIS A 99 14.72 -10.55 -9.37
N ARG A 100 14.03 -10.13 -10.43
CA ARG A 100 13.30 -8.87 -10.46
C ARG A 100 12.03 -9.08 -9.66
N LEU A 101 11.69 -8.21 -8.68
CA LEU A 101 10.31 -8.25 -8.19
C LEU A 101 9.39 -7.91 -9.38
N PRO A 102 8.28 -8.63 -9.58
CA PRO A 102 7.32 -8.27 -10.64
C PRO A 102 6.71 -6.88 -10.42
N ASN A 103 6.74 -6.34 -9.18
CA ASN A 103 6.03 -5.13 -8.79
C ASN A 103 6.93 -3.90 -8.52
N LEU A 104 8.16 -3.82 -9.05
CA LEU A 104 8.98 -2.60 -8.85
C LEU A 104 8.50 -1.38 -9.66
N GLY A 105 7.59 -1.57 -10.62
CA GLY A 105 7.09 -0.51 -11.50
C GLY A 105 5.62 -0.19 -11.24
N PRO A 106 5.21 1.09 -11.37
CA PRO A 106 3.79 1.41 -11.44
C PRO A 106 3.13 0.68 -12.62
N ASP A 107 2.00 0.01 -12.36
CA ASP A 107 1.16 -0.52 -13.42
C ASP A 107 0.41 0.63 -14.07
N TRP A 108 1.00 1.20 -15.11
CA TRP A 108 0.43 2.32 -15.84
C TRP A 108 -0.93 1.99 -16.48
N ALA A 109 -1.20 0.72 -16.82
CA ALA A 109 -2.49 0.33 -17.39
C ALA A 109 -3.60 0.41 -16.32
N VAL A 110 -3.34 -0.10 -15.12
CA VAL A 110 -4.28 0.01 -14.00
C VAL A 110 -4.46 1.47 -13.58
N ILE A 111 -3.37 2.22 -13.44
CA ILE A 111 -3.43 3.64 -13.04
C ILE A 111 -4.25 4.46 -14.04
N THR A 112 -3.95 4.33 -15.33
CA THR A 112 -4.69 5.07 -16.37
C THR A 112 -6.16 4.63 -16.44
N GLY A 113 -6.44 3.34 -16.33
CA GLY A 113 -7.81 2.81 -16.30
C GLY A 113 -8.63 3.37 -15.13
N VAL A 114 -8.07 3.39 -13.92
CA VAL A 114 -8.74 3.93 -12.73
C VAL A 114 -8.97 5.44 -12.85
N LEU A 115 -7.98 6.19 -13.34
CA LEU A 115 -8.12 7.64 -13.54
C LEU A 115 -9.19 7.99 -14.56
N LEU A 116 -9.26 7.26 -15.68
CA LEU A 116 -10.29 7.45 -16.70
C LEU A 116 -11.69 7.10 -16.16
N ALA A 117 -11.82 5.98 -15.45
CA ALA A 117 -13.10 5.57 -14.87
C ALA A 117 -13.61 6.59 -13.84
N ALA A 118 -12.73 7.05 -12.94
CA ALA A 118 -13.05 8.07 -11.95
C ALA A 118 -13.42 9.40 -12.62
N GLY A 119 -12.66 9.83 -13.63
CA GLY A 119 -12.95 11.05 -14.40
C GLY A 119 -14.29 10.97 -15.15
N LEU A 120 -14.62 9.82 -15.75
CA LEU A 120 -15.90 9.64 -16.44
C LEU A 120 -17.06 9.68 -15.44
N ALA A 121 -16.91 9.03 -14.29
CA ALA A 121 -17.91 9.02 -13.23
C ALA A 121 -18.18 10.43 -12.69
N THR A 122 -17.14 11.25 -12.47
CA THR A 122 -17.32 12.63 -12.00
C THR A 122 -18.03 13.50 -13.03
N VAL A 123 -17.68 13.39 -14.31
CA VAL A 123 -18.37 14.10 -15.40
C VAL A 123 -19.84 13.68 -15.52
N LEU A 124 -20.13 12.38 -15.43
CA LEU A 124 -21.51 11.88 -15.49
C LEU A 124 -22.34 12.35 -14.29
N LEU A 125 -21.80 12.27 -13.08
CA LEU A 125 -22.49 12.69 -11.86
C LEU A 125 -22.72 14.20 -11.84
N THR A 126 -21.73 15.00 -12.24
CA THR A 126 -21.87 16.46 -12.33
C THR A 126 -22.84 16.86 -13.45
N GLY A 127 -22.74 16.24 -14.63
CA GLY A 127 -23.67 16.48 -15.74
C GLY A 127 -25.12 16.13 -15.38
N LEU A 128 -25.33 14.97 -14.76
CA LEU A 128 -26.64 14.56 -14.25
C LEU A 128 -27.14 15.52 -13.16
N GLY A 129 -26.27 15.94 -12.25
CA GLY A 129 -26.60 16.93 -11.22
C GLY A 129 -26.99 18.29 -11.79
N LEU A 130 -26.36 18.74 -12.88
CA LEU A 130 -26.71 19.98 -13.59
C LEU A 130 -28.02 19.84 -14.39
N LEU A 131 -28.26 18.69 -15.02
CA LEU A 131 -29.49 18.40 -15.75
C LEU A 131 -30.71 18.27 -14.82
N LEU A 132 -30.52 17.62 -13.67
CA LEU A 132 -31.54 17.44 -12.64
C LEU A 132 -31.64 18.65 -11.72
N SER A 133 -30.71 19.62 -11.80
CA SER A 133 -30.85 20.87 -11.08
C SER A 133 -32.09 21.57 -11.62
N PRO A 134 -33.12 21.79 -10.78
CA PRO A 134 -34.25 22.58 -11.21
C PRO A 134 -33.67 23.92 -11.63
N SER A 135 -34.00 24.35 -12.85
CA SER A 135 -33.76 25.71 -13.29
C SER A 135 -34.48 26.58 -12.27
N LEU A 136 -33.77 27.10 -11.27
CA LEU A 136 -34.29 28.16 -10.43
C LEU A 136 -34.67 29.26 -11.43
N PRO A 137 -35.97 29.55 -11.61
CA PRO A 137 -36.30 30.76 -12.31
C PRO A 137 -35.59 31.86 -11.54
N HIS A 138 -34.99 32.81 -12.25
CA HIS A 138 -34.54 34.06 -11.66
C HIS A 138 -35.77 34.78 -11.08
N ALA A 139 -36.26 34.31 -9.93
CA ALA A 139 -37.15 35.07 -9.09
C ALA A 139 -36.24 36.04 -8.35
N CYS A 140 -35.90 37.15 -9.03
CA CYS A 140 -35.37 38.33 -8.36
C CYS A 140 -36.29 38.61 -7.15
N PRO A 141 -35.81 38.45 -5.90
CA PRO A 141 -36.66 38.58 -4.71
C PRO A 141 -37.23 40.01 -4.55
N MET A 142 -36.71 40.98 -5.30
CA MET A 142 -37.17 42.37 -5.32
C MET A 142 -38.49 42.60 -6.06
N GLN A 143 -38.97 41.68 -6.92
CA GLN A 143 -40.25 41.90 -7.62
C GLN A 143 -41.47 41.74 -6.68
N ALA A 144 -41.32 40.98 -5.58
CA ALA A 144 -42.33 40.84 -4.54
C ALA A 144 -42.44 42.09 -3.64
N TRP A 145 -41.47 43.00 -3.69
CA TRP A 145 -41.41 44.24 -2.92
C TRP A 145 -41.97 45.43 -3.70
N LYS A 146 -43.11 45.26 -4.39
CA LYS A 146 -43.84 46.42 -4.91
C LYS A 146 -44.66 47.04 -3.78
N PRO A 147 -44.30 48.25 -3.29
CA PRO A 147 -45.07 48.87 -2.24
C PRO A 147 -46.50 49.21 -2.70
N ARG A 148 -47.50 48.79 -1.92
CA ARG A 148 -48.93 48.93 -2.23
C ARG A 148 -49.56 50.23 -1.72
N TRP A 149 -48.75 51.24 -1.39
CA TRP A 149 -49.18 52.49 -0.76
C TRP A 149 -50.23 53.27 -1.56
N ARG A 150 -50.35 53.02 -2.88
CA ARG A 150 -51.40 53.63 -3.73
C ARG A 150 -52.81 53.07 -3.53
N SER A 151 -52.97 52.01 -2.73
CA SER A 151 -54.28 51.39 -2.42
C SER A 151 -54.87 51.82 -1.07
N LEU A 152 -54.07 52.48 -0.23
CA LEU A 152 -54.55 53.07 1.02
C LEU A 152 -55.08 54.46 0.67
N GLY A 153 -56.38 54.54 0.41
CA GLY A 153 -57.06 55.81 0.15
C GLY A 153 -56.81 56.86 1.24
N GLN A 154 -57.09 58.12 0.91
CA GLN A 154 -56.79 59.29 1.75
C GLN A 154 -57.44 59.16 3.16
N PRO A 155 -56.69 59.36 4.26
CA PRO A 155 -57.26 59.27 5.60
C PRO A 155 -58.30 60.38 5.81
N GLN A 156 -59.46 60.02 6.38
CA GLN A 156 -60.50 61.00 6.73
C GLN A 156 -60.04 61.83 7.92
N VAL A 157 -59.92 63.14 7.74
CA VAL A 157 -59.60 64.10 8.81
C VAL A 157 -60.92 64.52 9.46
N PRO A 158 -61.12 64.33 10.78
CA PRO A 158 -62.30 64.86 11.47
C PRO A 158 -62.20 66.39 11.53
N ALA A 159 -63.33 67.07 11.28
CA ALA A 159 -63.42 68.52 11.39
C ALA A 159 -63.52 68.92 12.86
N GLU A 160 -62.41 69.40 13.45
CA GLU A 160 -62.38 70.48 14.45
C GLU A 160 -60.98 70.66 15.02
N TYR A 161 -60.37 71.81 14.74
CA TYR A 161 -59.68 72.58 15.76
C TYR A 161 -59.72 74.05 15.35
N VAL A 162 -60.53 74.81 16.10
CA VAL A 162 -60.62 76.27 16.02
C VAL A 162 -59.31 76.86 16.54
N ILE A 163 -58.62 77.64 15.72
CA ILE A 163 -57.45 78.42 16.13
C ILE A 163 -57.95 79.66 16.88
N LEU A 164 -57.74 79.69 18.20
CA LEU A 164 -57.81 80.92 19.00
C LEU A 164 -56.56 81.76 18.73
N ARG A 165 -56.80 83.02 18.35
CA ARG A 165 -55.79 84.03 18.01
C ARG A 165 -55.79 85.07 19.14
N ASP A 166 -54.61 85.34 19.67
CA ASP A 166 -54.28 86.61 20.34
C ASP A 166 -53.40 87.45 19.40
#